data_AF-A0A537RKY2-F1
#
_entry.id   AF-A0A537RKY2-F1
#
_cell.length_a   1.000
_cell.length_b   1.000
_cell.length_c   1.000
_cell.angle_alpha   90.00
_cell.angle_beta   90.00
_cell.angle_gamma   90.00
#
_symmetry.space_group_name_H-M   'P 1'
#
loop_
_entity.id
_entity.type
_entity.pdbx_description
1 polymer ?
#
loop_
_entity_poly.entity_id
_entity_poly.type
_entity_poly.pdbx_seq_one_letter_code
_entity_poly.pdbx_strand_id
1 'polypeptide(L)'
;MGQILGLGVTHFPPLSGTDENLGRILKRALDDPAVPERMRDPSGWPAAMREEYGVDAGLTAARHHREALLTGFRNARRVLDEFAPDFVVIWGDDQYENFKEDIIPPFCVLAYESLTTKPWQYYRGPNVWKEPTEKTFEYKGHRDAGKFIASGMIESGFDVSYAYKPLHHQLGHAFLTPKHYLLYPDVEADRALYEALQAADYATWRQRPLSAIEDSGQQEVLNWMCLVGAMNELGRRPTETSYVQSYIFNSNKCFAVFEP
;
A
#
# COMPACT_ATOMS: atom_id res chain seq x y z
N MET A 1 24.63 -18.86 -4.18
CA MET A 1 23.32 -18.66 -3.54
C MET A 1 22.75 -17.38 -4.12
N GLY A 2 21.44 -17.31 -4.40
CA GLY A 2 20.84 -16.08 -4.90
C GLY A 2 20.86 -14.99 -3.81
N GLN A 3 20.99 -13.73 -4.21
CA GLN A 3 20.75 -12.60 -3.32
C GLN A 3 19.27 -12.22 -3.36
N ILE A 4 18.77 -11.71 -2.25
CA ILE A 4 17.42 -11.15 -2.11
C ILE A 4 17.57 -9.69 -1.66
N LEU A 5 16.71 -8.81 -2.14
CA LEU A 5 16.52 -7.45 -1.62
C LEU A 5 15.09 -7.36 -1.08
N GLY A 6 14.92 -6.86 0.15
CA GLY A 6 13.60 -6.48 0.65
C GLY A 6 13.31 -5.01 0.36
N LEU A 7 12.18 -4.70 -0.25
CA LEU A 7 11.66 -3.33 -0.38
C LEU A 7 10.23 -3.28 0.13
N GLY A 8 10.00 -2.48 1.17
CA GLY A 8 8.67 -2.04 1.58
C GLY A 8 8.39 -0.68 0.96
N VAL A 9 7.29 -0.56 0.22
CA VAL A 9 6.82 0.72 -0.33
C VAL A 9 5.34 0.89 -0.02
N THR A 10 4.90 2.13 0.12
CA THR A 10 3.50 2.41 0.38
C THR A 10 2.63 2.29 -0.88
N HIS A 11 1.36 1.93 -0.68
CA HIS A 11 0.31 2.04 -1.68
C HIS A 11 -0.45 3.36 -1.48
N PHE A 12 -0.65 4.15 -2.55
CA PHE A 12 -1.42 5.40 -2.47
C PHE A 12 -1.96 5.86 -3.84
N PRO A 13 -3.16 5.39 -4.26
CA PRO A 13 -3.76 5.75 -5.55
C PRO A 13 -3.95 7.26 -5.76
N PRO A 14 -4.35 8.07 -4.75
CA PRO A 14 -4.48 9.52 -4.90
C PRO A 14 -3.20 10.25 -5.34
N LEU A 15 -2.01 9.65 -5.21
CA LEU A 15 -0.77 10.25 -5.76
C LEU A 15 -0.85 10.48 -7.28
N SER A 16 -1.66 9.69 -7.98
CA SER A 16 -1.95 9.89 -9.41
C SER A 16 -2.76 11.16 -9.71
N GLY A 17 -3.56 11.64 -8.76
CA GLY A 17 -4.37 12.85 -8.86
C GLY A 17 -3.61 14.09 -8.46
N THR A 18 -4.13 15.27 -8.80
CA THR A 18 -3.49 16.57 -8.50
C THR A 18 -3.55 16.92 -7.01
N ASP A 19 -2.75 17.90 -6.57
CA ASP A 19 -2.64 18.26 -5.14
C ASP A 19 -3.97 18.77 -4.56
N GLU A 20 -4.76 19.48 -5.36
CA GLU A 20 -6.10 19.95 -5.03
C GLU A 20 -7.07 18.78 -4.76
N ASN A 21 -6.75 17.60 -5.30
CA ASN A 21 -7.53 16.36 -5.19
C ASN A 21 -6.98 15.34 -4.18
N LEU A 22 -5.78 15.52 -3.60
CA LEU A 22 -5.24 14.58 -2.61
C LEU A 22 -6.17 14.48 -1.38
N GLY A 23 -6.64 15.63 -0.87
CA GLY A 23 -7.60 15.71 0.23
C GLY A 23 -9.06 15.37 -0.14
N ARG A 24 -9.34 14.85 -1.35
CA ARG A 24 -10.72 14.52 -1.79
C ARG A 24 -11.36 13.42 -0.93
N ILE A 25 -10.55 12.53 -0.36
CA ILE A 25 -11.07 11.41 0.44
C ILE A 25 -11.63 11.90 1.77
N LEU A 26 -10.90 12.72 2.53
CA LEU A 26 -11.42 13.40 3.72
C LEU A 26 -12.69 14.20 3.39
N LYS A 27 -12.67 14.99 2.30
CA LYS A 27 -13.83 15.79 1.87
C LYS A 27 -15.08 14.93 1.62
N ARG A 28 -14.94 13.74 1.04
CA ARG A 28 -16.03 12.76 0.85
C ARG A 28 -16.43 12.04 2.15
N ALA A 29 -15.48 11.75 3.04
CA ALA A 29 -15.78 11.10 4.31
C ALA A 29 -16.59 12.01 5.25
N LEU A 30 -16.40 13.33 5.17
CA LEU A 30 -17.22 14.33 5.88
C LEU A 30 -18.70 14.37 5.43
N ASP A 31 -19.05 13.81 4.26
CA ASP A 31 -20.45 13.66 3.82
C ASP A 31 -21.17 12.48 4.51
N ASP A 32 -20.45 11.59 5.20
CA ASP A 32 -21.03 10.37 5.78
C ASP A 32 -22.00 10.70 6.94
N PRO A 33 -23.19 10.07 7.02
CA PRO A 33 -24.15 10.31 8.11
C PRO A 33 -23.66 9.84 9.48
N ALA A 34 -22.69 8.92 9.57
CA ALA A 34 -22.11 8.46 10.83
C ALA A 34 -21.10 9.44 11.44
N VAL A 35 -20.59 10.42 10.67
CA VAL A 35 -19.71 11.48 11.20
C VAL A 35 -20.49 12.34 12.20
N PRO A 36 -20.05 12.45 13.47
CA PRO A 36 -20.72 13.29 14.45
C PRO A 36 -20.70 14.76 14.04
N GLU A 37 -21.76 15.52 14.32
CA GLU A 37 -21.89 16.91 13.84
C GLU A 37 -20.71 17.81 14.24
N ARG A 38 -20.19 17.65 15.46
CA ARG A 38 -18.98 18.33 15.95
C ARG A 38 -17.69 18.04 15.15
N MET A 39 -17.69 17.02 14.30
CA MET A 39 -16.57 16.63 13.43
C MET A 39 -16.78 17.07 11.97
N ARG A 40 -17.92 17.69 11.62
CA ARG A 40 -18.12 18.23 10.26
C ARG A 40 -17.39 19.55 10.04
N ASP A 41 -17.21 20.35 11.09
CA ASP A 41 -16.41 21.57 11.08
C ASP A 41 -14.98 21.33 11.61
N PRO A 42 -13.93 21.91 10.97
CA PRO A 42 -12.55 21.74 11.41
C PRO A 42 -12.28 22.11 12.87
N SER A 43 -13.02 23.05 13.47
CA SER A 43 -12.78 23.46 14.86
C SER A 43 -12.85 22.30 15.87
N GLY A 44 -13.69 21.29 15.62
CA GLY A 44 -13.85 20.12 16.49
C GLY A 44 -12.86 18.97 16.26
N TRP A 45 -11.96 19.08 15.27
CA TRP A 45 -10.95 18.06 14.95
C TRP A 45 -9.77 18.04 15.96
N PRO A 46 -8.93 16.98 15.96
CA PRO A 46 -7.65 16.98 16.66
C PRO A 46 -6.74 18.14 16.24
N ALA A 47 -5.86 18.59 17.14
CA ALA A 47 -5.03 19.77 16.90
C ALA A 47 -4.11 19.63 15.66
N ALA A 48 -3.43 18.50 15.52
CA ALA A 48 -2.58 18.21 14.36
C ALA A 48 -3.38 18.12 13.04
N MET A 49 -4.62 17.63 13.08
CA MET A 49 -5.50 17.58 11.91
C MET A 49 -5.91 18.98 11.45
N ARG A 50 -6.17 19.91 12.39
CA ARG A 50 -6.41 21.33 12.07
C ARG A 50 -5.17 22.01 11.51
N GLU A 51 -4.00 21.71 12.05
CA GLU A 51 -2.71 22.26 11.61
C GLU A 51 -2.38 21.82 10.18
N GLU A 52 -2.55 20.53 9.86
CA GLU A 52 -2.30 19.98 8.52
C GLU A 52 -3.35 20.44 7.49
N TYR A 53 -4.61 20.61 7.88
CA TYR A 53 -5.65 21.19 7.01
C TYR A 53 -5.46 22.69 6.76
N GLY A 54 -4.94 23.41 7.75
CA GLY A 54 -4.55 24.82 7.64
C GLY A 54 -5.67 25.75 7.18
N VAL A 55 -5.28 26.84 6.52
CA VAL A 55 -6.19 27.85 5.94
C VAL A 55 -6.50 27.60 4.45
N ASP A 56 -5.86 26.62 3.83
CA ASP A 56 -5.97 26.31 2.39
C ASP A 56 -6.66 24.95 2.11
N ALA A 57 -7.31 24.37 3.13
CA ALA A 57 -8.01 23.08 3.07
C ALA A 57 -7.10 21.91 2.63
N GLY A 58 -5.87 21.90 3.14
CA GLY A 58 -4.87 20.84 3.00
C GLY A 58 -3.98 20.93 1.75
N LEU A 59 -4.02 22.03 0.98
CA LEU A 59 -3.29 22.13 -0.28
C LEU A 59 -1.76 22.23 -0.08
N THR A 60 -1.31 22.95 0.94
CA THR A 60 0.12 23.02 1.30
C THR A 60 0.61 21.68 1.85
N ALA A 61 -0.19 21.02 2.69
CA ALA A 61 0.12 19.66 3.17
C ALA A 61 0.16 18.63 2.04
N ALA A 62 -0.74 18.72 1.05
CA ALA A 62 -0.76 17.81 -0.11
C ALA A 62 0.54 17.90 -0.94
N ARG A 63 1.10 19.10 -1.10
CA ARG A 63 2.39 19.32 -1.78
C ARG A 63 3.54 18.66 -1.03
N HIS A 64 3.66 18.91 0.27
CA HIS A 64 4.70 18.31 1.11
C HIS A 64 4.55 16.77 1.17
N HIS A 65 3.33 16.26 1.27
CA HIS A 65 3.03 14.82 1.28
C HIS A 65 3.40 14.16 -0.06
N ARG A 66 3.11 14.80 -1.21
CA ARG A 66 3.60 14.36 -2.52
C ARG A 66 5.13 14.35 -2.57
N GLU A 67 5.79 15.41 -2.10
CA GLU A 67 7.24 15.52 -2.17
C GLU A 67 7.95 14.43 -1.34
N ALA A 68 7.47 14.17 -0.13
CA ALA A 68 7.94 13.08 0.72
C ALA A 68 7.72 11.71 0.06
N LEU A 69 6.52 11.46 -0.50
CA LEU A 69 6.22 10.22 -1.24
C LEU A 69 7.11 10.04 -2.47
N LEU A 70 7.26 11.06 -3.31
CA LEU A 70 8.13 11.01 -4.49
C LEU A 70 9.60 10.78 -4.10
N THR A 71 10.03 11.28 -2.95
CA THR A 71 11.38 11.04 -2.42
C THR A 71 11.56 9.56 -2.02
N GLY A 72 10.60 8.98 -1.29
CA GLY A 72 10.60 7.56 -0.96
C GLY A 72 10.56 6.65 -2.19
N PHE A 73 9.69 6.93 -3.17
CA PHE A 73 9.62 6.16 -4.42
C PHE A 73 10.88 6.29 -5.29
N ARG A 74 11.52 7.48 -5.35
CA ARG A 74 12.80 7.66 -6.05
C ARG A 74 13.90 6.84 -5.39
N ASN A 75 13.95 6.79 -4.07
CA ASN A 75 14.94 5.99 -3.36
C ASN A 75 14.71 4.49 -3.53
N ALA A 76 13.46 4.01 -3.39
CA ALA A 76 13.11 2.62 -3.66
C ALA A 76 13.44 2.20 -5.11
N ARG A 77 13.24 3.10 -6.09
CA ARG A 77 13.66 2.88 -7.47
C ARG A 77 15.17 2.80 -7.62
N ARG A 78 15.92 3.75 -7.02
CA ARG A 78 17.39 3.78 -7.00
C ARG A 78 17.96 2.44 -6.49
N VAL A 79 17.52 1.98 -5.32
CA VAL A 79 18.02 0.73 -4.73
C VAL A 79 17.65 -0.49 -5.59
N LEU A 80 16.46 -0.49 -6.21
CA LEU A 80 16.07 -1.55 -7.15
C LEU A 80 16.92 -1.56 -8.43
N ASP A 81 17.31 -0.39 -8.96
CA ASP A 81 18.20 -0.26 -10.10
C ASP A 81 19.65 -0.66 -9.75
N GLU A 82 20.15 -0.27 -8.58
CA GLU A 82 21.48 -0.64 -8.08
C GLU A 82 21.61 -2.14 -7.77
N PHE A 83 20.54 -2.77 -7.29
CA PHE A 83 20.50 -4.23 -7.03
C PHE A 83 20.32 -5.07 -8.31
N ALA A 84 19.76 -4.49 -9.37
CA ALA A 84 19.59 -5.11 -10.70
C ALA A 84 19.04 -6.57 -10.69
N PRO A 85 17.86 -6.83 -10.09
CA PRO A 85 17.35 -8.19 -9.89
C PRO A 85 16.88 -8.86 -11.20
N ASP A 86 17.05 -10.19 -11.28
CA ASP A 86 16.52 -11.03 -12.37
C ASP A 86 14.98 -10.96 -12.49
N PHE A 87 14.29 -10.88 -11.34
CA PHE A 87 12.83 -10.69 -11.23
C PHE A 87 12.44 -10.07 -9.88
N VAL A 88 11.22 -9.56 -9.79
CA VAL A 88 10.67 -8.98 -8.55
C VAL A 88 9.42 -9.75 -8.16
N VAL A 89 9.33 -10.15 -6.88
CA VAL A 89 8.10 -10.67 -6.27
C VAL A 89 7.39 -9.50 -5.59
N ILE A 90 6.11 -9.29 -5.92
CA ILE A 90 5.29 -8.21 -5.36
C ILE A 90 4.15 -8.84 -4.56
N TRP A 91 4.02 -8.42 -3.29
CA TRP A 91 2.87 -8.74 -2.44
C TRP A 91 1.86 -7.58 -2.52
N GLY A 92 0.58 -7.91 -2.59
CA GLY A 92 -0.51 -6.93 -2.66
C GLY A 92 -1.87 -7.61 -2.65
N ASP A 93 -2.86 -6.88 -2.15
CA ASP A 93 -4.25 -7.28 -2.00
C ASP A 93 -5.07 -7.01 -3.28
N ASP A 94 -6.00 -7.92 -3.60
CA ASP A 94 -6.97 -7.70 -4.68
C ASP A 94 -8.20 -6.99 -4.11
N GLN A 95 -8.48 -5.80 -4.63
CA GLN A 95 -9.45 -4.87 -4.08
C GLN A 95 -10.86 -5.13 -4.60
N TYR A 96 -11.24 -6.41 -4.58
CA TYR A 96 -12.42 -6.94 -5.24
C TYR A 96 -12.44 -6.57 -6.72
N GLU A 97 -11.34 -6.87 -7.41
CA GLU A 97 -11.09 -6.47 -8.80
C GLU A 97 -10.94 -7.69 -9.71
N ASN A 98 -9.86 -8.46 -9.56
CA ASN A 98 -9.65 -9.70 -10.30
C ASN A 98 -10.24 -10.92 -9.59
N PHE A 99 -10.49 -10.83 -8.28
CA PHE A 99 -11.19 -11.84 -7.48
C PHE A 99 -12.56 -11.31 -7.03
N LYS A 100 -13.58 -12.17 -7.07
CA LYS A 100 -15.02 -11.81 -7.07
C LYS A 100 -15.86 -12.91 -6.42
N GLU A 101 -17.18 -12.79 -6.44
CA GLU A 101 -18.14 -13.77 -5.88
C GLU A 101 -17.90 -15.23 -6.32
N ASP A 102 -17.27 -15.46 -7.48
CA ASP A 102 -16.98 -16.77 -8.04
C ASP A 102 -15.66 -17.40 -7.57
N ILE A 103 -14.68 -16.59 -7.13
CA ILE A 103 -13.39 -17.07 -6.60
C ILE A 103 -12.71 -16.00 -5.73
N ILE A 104 -12.48 -16.35 -4.45
CA ILE A 104 -11.73 -15.54 -3.46
C ILE A 104 -10.68 -16.43 -2.78
N PRO A 105 -9.42 -16.46 -3.27
CA PRO A 105 -8.36 -17.29 -2.70
C PRO A 105 -7.62 -16.58 -1.57
N PRO A 106 -7.13 -17.30 -0.53
CA PRO A 106 -6.33 -16.69 0.54
C PRO A 106 -4.94 -16.25 0.08
N PHE A 107 -4.37 -16.95 -0.90
CA PHE A 107 -3.16 -16.59 -1.63
C PHE A 107 -3.29 -16.99 -3.10
N CYS A 108 -2.83 -16.14 -4.03
CA CYS A 108 -2.78 -16.47 -5.45
C CYS A 108 -1.49 -15.97 -6.12
N VAL A 109 -0.73 -16.86 -6.74
CA VAL A 109 0.49 -16.52 -7.49
C VAL A 109 0.15 -16.18 -8.94
N LEU A 110 0.33 -14.92 -9.32
CA LEU A 110 0.01 -14.41 -10.67
C LEU A 110 1.16 -14.71 -11.67
N ALA A 111 1.29 -15.98 -12.08
CA ALA A 111 2.31 -16.49 -12.99
C ALA A 111 2.06 -16.11 -14.48
N TYR A 112 1.81 -14.82 -14.73
CA TYR A 112 1.56 -14.28 -16.06
C TYR A 112 2.85 -14.22 -16.90
N GLU A 113 2.73 -14.22 -18.23
CA GLU A 113 3.86 -13.94 -19.16
C GLU A 113 4.00 -12.44 -19.43
N SER A 114 2.88 -11.75 -19.60
CA SER A 114 2.80 -10.29 -19.63
C SER A 114 1.43 -9.83 -19.14
N LEU A 115 1.33 -8.53 -18.85
CA LEU A 115 0.08 -7.84 -18.54
C LEU A 115 0.09 -6.46 -19.18
N THR A 116 -0.81 -6.23 -20.14
CA THR A 116 -1.14 -4.90 -20.64
C THR A 116 -2.15 -4.26 -19.70
N THR A 117 -1.87 -3.07 -19.17
CA THR A 117 -2.83 -2.32 -18.34
C THR A 117 -3.28 -1.01 -18.99
N LYS A 118 -4.42 -0.48 -18.53
CA LYS A 118 -4.93 0.86 -18.89
C LYS A 118 -5.35 1.63 -17.62
N PRO A 119 -4.41 2.19 -16.84
CA PRO A 119 -4.71 2.78 -15.54
C PRO A 119 -5.69 3.96 -15.61
N TRP A 120 -5.78 4.65 -16.75
CA TRP A 120 -6.65 5.81 -16.93
C TRP A 120 -8.03 5.49 -17.52
N GLN A 121 -8.32 4.24 -17.91
CA GLN A 121 -9.58 3.87 -18.57
C GLN A 121 -10.82 4.08 -17.68
N TYR A 122 -10.69 3.85 -16.37
CA TYR A 122 -11.77 4.03 -15.38
C TYR A 122 -11.50 5.18 -14.40
N TYR A 123 -10.38 5.89 -14.58
CA TYR A 123 -9.95 6.95 -13.67
C TYR A 123 -10.83 8.20 -13.78
N ARG A 124 -11.23 8.76 -12.63
CA ARG A 124 -12.14 9.92 -12.57
C ARG A 124 -11.41 11.20 -12.16
N GLY A 125 -11.06 12.00 -13.16
CA GLY A 125 -10.41 13.30 -13.03
C GLY A 125 -9.09 13.39 -13.82
N PRO A 126 -8.38 14.52 -13.78
CA PRO A 126 -7.04 14.63 -14.36
C PRO A 126 -6.02 13.85 -13.53
N ASN A 127 -5.17 13.06 -14.20
CA ASN A 127 -3.93 12.54 -13.61
C ASN A 127 -2.79 13.58 -13.75
N VAL A 128 -1.80 13.54 -12.85
CA VAL A 128 -0.70 14.52 -12.80
C VAL A 128 0.21 14.52 -14.03
N TRP A 129 0.28 13.39 -14.74
CA TRP A 129 1.06 13.25 -15.98
C TRP A 129 0.34 13.77 -17.22
N LYS A 130 -0.95 14.15 -17.10
CA LYS A 130 -1.84 14.59 -18.18
C LYS A 130 -2.01 13.54 -19.29
N GLU A 131 -1.88 12.26 -18.94
CA GLU A 131 -1.97 11.15 -19.88
C GLU A 131 -3.42 10.84 -20.28
N PRO A 132 -3.68 10.40 -21.53
CA PRO A 132 -5.02 10.09 -22.02
C PRO A 132 -5.56 8.76 -21.45
N THR A 133 -6.88 8.59 -21.48
CA THR A 133 -7.58 7.36 -21.04
C THR A 133 -7.05 6.09 -21.69
N GLU A 134 -6.61 6.19 -22.95
CA GLU A 134 -6.13 5.05 -23.75
C GLU A 134 -4.65 4.72 -23.57
N LYS A 135 -3.93 5.40 -22.67
CA LYS A 135 -2.54 5.08 -22.35
C LYS A 135 -2.44 3.64 -21.82
N THR A 136 -1.64 2.82 -22.50
CA THR A 136 -1.28 1.48 -22.05
C THR A 136 0.08 1.47 -21.34
N PHE A 137 0.27 0.49 -20.46
CA PHE A 137 1.57 0.09 -19.91
C PHE A 137 1.72 -1.42 -20.09
N GLU A 138 2.90 -1.86 -20.56
CA GLU A 138 3.21 -3.27 -20.79
C GLU A 138 4.14 -3.79 -19.68
N TYR A 139 3.65 -4.68 -18.83
CA TYR A 139 4.46 -5.37 -17.83
C TYR A 139 4.85 -6.75 -18.34
N LYS A 140 6.12 -7.13 -18.16
CA LYS A 140 6.56 -8.52 -18.30
C LYS A 140 6.32 -9.24 -16.98
N GLY A 141 5.63 -10.37 -17.02
CA GLY A 141 5.60 -11.32 -15.92
C GLY A 141 6.78 -12.30 -16.03
N HIS A 142 6.97 -13.13 -15.02
CA HIS A 142 8.00 -14.18 -15.02
C HIS A 142 7.38 -15.55 -14.68
N ARG A 143 6.59 -16.09 -15.61
CA ARG A 143 5.79 -17.32 -15.43
C ARG A 143 6.53 -18.48 -14.77
N ASP A 144 7.79 -18.75 -15.10
CA ASP A 144 8.51 -19.90 -14.53
C ASP A 144 8.98 -19.69 -13.09
N ALA A 145 9.33 -18.46 -12.70
CA ALA A 145 9.53 -18.10 -11.29
C ALA A 145 8.20 -18.15 -10.52
N GLY A 146 7.09 -17.73 -11.15
CA GLY A 146 5.74 -17.90 -10.60
C GLY A 146 5.37 -19.36 -10.33
N LYS A 147 5.66 -20.28 -11.27
CA LYS A 147 5.51 -21.73 -11.06
C LYS A 147 6.41 -22.22 -9.91
N PHE A 148 7.67 -21.83 -9.90
CA PHE A 148 8.63 -22.24 -8.86
C PHE A 148 8.17 -21.81 -7.46
N ILE A 149 7.69 -20.56 -7.30
CA ILE A 149 7.11 -20.06 -6.04
C ILE A 149 5.87 -20.86 -5.66
N ALA A 150 4.93 -21.07 -6.59
CA ALA A 150 3.72 -21.85 -6.31
C ALA A 150 4.02 -23.30 -5.89
N SER A 151 4.93 -23.99 -6.59
CA SER A 151 5.41 -25.32 -6.21
C SER A 151 6.07 -25.33 -4.84
N GLY A 152 7.01 -24.41 -4.57
CA GLY A 152 7.70 -24.33 -3.27
C GLY A 152 6.75 -24.02 -2.10
N MET A 153 5.69 -23.24 -2.32
CA MET A 153 4.64 -23.01 -1.33
C MET A 153 3.81 -24.28 -1.07
N ILE A 154 3.39 -25.00 -2.11
CA ILE A 154 2.64 -26.28 -1.97
C ILE A 154 3.51 -27.34 -1.27
N GLU A 155 4.77 -27.47 -1.66
CA GLU A 155 5.74 -28.39 -1.04
C GLU A 155 6.05 -28.03 0.42
N SER A 156 5.88 -26.75 0.79
CA SER A 156 5.98 -26.23 2.16
C SER A 156 4.65 -26.31 2.94
N GLY A 157 3.60 -26.90 2.37
CA GLY A 157 2.30 -27.13 3.02
C GLY A 157 1.30 -25.97 2.96
N PHE A 158 1.44 -25.03 2.03
CA PHE A 158 0.45 -23.97 1.80
C PHE A 158 -0.52 -24.35 0.68
N ASP A 159 -1.82 -24.33 0.96
CA ASP A 159 -2.89 -24.38 -0.04
C ASP A 159 -2.96 -23.04 -0.82
N VAL A 160 -2.17 -22.93 -1.89
CA VAL A 160 -2.04 -21.71 -2.70
C VAL A 160 -2.64 -21.86 -4.10
N SER A 161 -3.39 -20.86 -4.54
CA SER A 161 -3.88 -20.77 -5.93
C SER A 161 -2.79 -20.20 -6.85
N TYR A 162 -2.88 -20.45 -8.15
CA TYR A 162 -2.05 -19.77 -9.15
C TYR A 162 -2.84 -19.47 -10.42
N ALA A 163 -2.51 -18.35 -11.06
CA ALA A 163 -3.20 -17.86 -12.24
C ALA A 163 -2.22 -17.59 -13.38
N TYR A 164 -2.55 -18.04 -14.59
CA TYR A 164 -1.75 -17.80 -15.80
C TYR A 164 -2.25 -16.61 -16.64
N LYS A 165 -3.44 -16.10 -16.33
CA LYS A 165 -4.06 -14.88 -16.89
C LYS A 165 -5.05 -14.29 -15.85
N PRO A 166 -5.46 -13.01 -15.98
CA PRO A 166 -6.59 -12.48 -15.22
C PRO A 166 -7.93 -13.16 -15.57
N LEU A 167 -8.90 -12.96 -14.68
CA LEU A 167 -10.29 -13.41 -14.83
C LEU A 167 -11.25 -12.22 -15.06
N HIS A 168 -11.20 -11.20 -14.19
CA HIS A 168 -12.19 -10.11 -14.17
C HIS A 168 -11.59 -8.71 -14.42
N HIS A 169 -10.46 -8.37 -13.79
CA HIS A 169 -9.84 -7.04 -13.89
C HIS A 169 -8.30 -7.14 -13.80
N GLN A 170 -7.59 -6.02 -13.61
CA GLN A 170 -6.11 -5.95 -13.70
C GLN A 170 -5.41 -6.06 -12.34
N LEU A 171 -5.25 -4.95 -11.61
CA LEU A 171 -4.53 -4.86 -10.32
C LEU A 171 -5.12 -3.70 -9.49
N GLY A 172 -5.42 -3.93 -8.20
CA GLY A 172 -6.35 -3.09 -7.44
C GLY A 172 -5.82 -2.13 -6.35
N HIS A 173 -6.75 -1.36 -5.76
CA HIS A 173 -6.43 -0.12 -5.02
C HIS A 173 -7.21 0.24 -3.71
N ALA A 174 -6.61 -0.09 -2.55
CA ALA A 174 -6.70 0.47 -1.17
C ALA A 174 -8.06 0.76 -0.42
N PHE A 175 -8.08 0.49 0.90
CA PHE A 175 -9.24 0.65 1.83
C PHE A 175 -9.03 1.68 2.98
N LEU A 176 -9.92 1.73 3.99
CA LEU A 176 -10.00 2.70 5.10
C LEU A 176 -10.57 2.12 6.41
N THR A 177 -10.33 2.82 7.55
CA THR A 177 -10.71 2.38 8.91
C THR A 177 -12.04 2.95 9.46
N PRO A 178 -12.98 2.12 9.96
CA PRO A 178 -14.21 2.60 10.59
C PRO A 178 -14.01 3.35 11.92
N LYS A 179 -12.93 3.06 12.66
CA LYS A 179 -12.67 3.56 14.03
C LYS A 179 -12.62 5.08 14.14
N HIS A 180 -12.22 5.76 13.07
CA HIS A 180 -12.19 7.22 12.96
C HIS A 180 -13.25 7.75 11.97
N TYR A 181 -14.38 7.05 11.86
CA TYR A 181 -15.48 7.40 10.94
C TYR A 181 -15.03 7.50 9.47
N LEU A 182 -14.02 6.69 9.07
CA LEU A 182 -13.36 6.74 7.75
C LEU A 182 -12.66 8.08 7.42
N LEU A 183 -12.46 8.97 8.41
CA LEU A 183 -11.86 10.29 8.20
C LEU A 183 -10.32 10.28 8.14
N TYR A 184 -9.66 9.51 9.00
CA TYR A 184 -8.19 9.50 9.16
C TYR A 184 -7.66 8.15 9.72
N PRO A 185 -6.38 7.78 9.46
CA PRO A 185 -5.80 6.51 9.91
C PRO A 185 -5.59 6.41 11.42
N ASP A 186 -5.36 5.19 11.93
CA ASP A 186 -4.87 4.96 13.29
C ASP A 186 -3.36 5.23 13.36
N VAL A 187 -3.02 6.52 13.54
CA VAL A 187 -1.64 7.04 13.58
C VAL A 187 -0.82 6.38 14.69
N GLU A 188 -1.42 6.12 15.84
CA GLU A 188 -0.79 5.46 16.98
C GLU A 188 -0.50 3.98 16.68
N ALA A 189 -1.44 3.25 16.07
CA ALA A 189 -1.23 1.87 15.64
C ALA A 189 -0.24 1.73 14.47
N ASP A 190 -0.24 2.67 13.52
CA ASP A 190 0.70 2.70 12.40
C ASP A 190 2.13 2.98 12.90
N ARG A 191 2.28 3.94 13.84
CA ARG A 191 3.57 4.27 14.44
C ARG A 191 4.14 3.12 15.27
N ALA A 192 3.31 2.43 16.06
CA ALA A 192 3.76 1.28 16.86
C ALA A 192 4.34 0.14 15.99
N LEU A 193 3.75 -0.12 14.82
CA LEU A 193 4.29 -1.07 13.84
C LEU A 193 5.56 -0.57 13.16
N TYR A 194 5.64 0.72 12.85
CA TYR A 194 6.85 1.33 12.30
C TYR A 194 8.03 1.30 13.29
N GLU A 195 7.80 1.60 14.57
CA GLU A 195 8.81 1.49 15.63
C GLU A 195 9.29 0.05 15.80
N ALA A 196 8.39 -0.94 15.78
CA ALA A 196 8.74 -2.36 15.78
C ALA A 196 9.52 -2.77 14.50
N LEU A 197 9.21 -2.20 13.34
CA LEU A 197 9.94 -2.43 12.09
C LEU A 197 11.38 -1.91 12.17
N GLN A 198 11.58 -0.68 12.67
CA GLN A 198 12.91 -0.09 12.87
C GLN A 198 13.73 -0.87 13.91
N ALA A 199 13.09 -1.37 14.97
CA ALA A 199 13.72 -2.22 15.97
C ALA A 199 14.03 -3.65 15.46
N ALA A 200 13.48 -4.03 14.29
CA ALA A 200 13.36 -5.41 13.82
C ALA A 200 12.75 -6.36 14.87
N ASP A 201 11.77 -5.86 15.62
CA ASP A 201 10.93 -6.67 16.51
C ASP A 201 9.80 -7.33 15.70
N TYR A 202 10.18 -8.38 14.98
CA TYR A 202 9.25 -9.18 14.20
C TYR A 202 8.36 -10.08 15.08
N ALA A 203 8.63 -10.18 16.39
CA ALA A 203 7.75 -10.86 17.32
C ALA A 203 6.48 -10.03 17.58
N THR A 204 6.60 -8.72 17.78
CA THR A 204 5.45 -7.80 17.85
C THR A 204 4.58 -7.86 16.59
N TRP A 205 5.19 -7.95 15.41
CA TRP A 205 4.45 -8.14 14.14
C TRP A 205 3.71 -9.49 14.11
N ARG A 206 4.38 -10.60 14.45
CA ARG A 206 3.82 -11.96 14.42
C ARG A 206 2.75 -12.22 15.49
N GLN A 207 2.79 -11.49 16.61
CA GLN A 207 1.88 -11.68 17.74
C GLN A 207 0.66 -10.74 17.72
N ARG A 208 0.60 -9.78 16.80
CA ARG A 208 -0.52 -8.84 16.68
C ARG A 208 -1.79 -9.58 16.24
N PRO A 209 -2.87 -9.62 17.04
CA PRO A 209 -4.07 -10.38 16.70
C PRO A 209 -4.85 -9.70 15.58
N LEU A 210 -5.58 -10.49 14.78
CA LEU A 210 -6.41 -9.99 13.67
C LEU A 210 -7.39 -8.90 14.13
N SER A 211 -8.01 -9.05 15.31
CA SER A 211 -8.92 -8.06 15.89
C SER A 211 -8.28 -6.69 16.16
N ALA A 212 -6.96 -6.62 16.37
CA ALA A 212 -6.23 -5.35 16.50
C ALA A 212 -5.85 -4.74 15.15
N ILE A 213 -5.83 -5.54 14.06
CA ILE A 213 -5.71 -5.07 12.67
C ILE A 213 -7.07 -4.60 12.16
N GLU A 214 -8.16 -5.27 12.55
CA GLU A 214 -9.54 -4.89 12.22
C GLU A 214 -9.97 -3.59 12.92
N ASP A 215 -9.70 -3.45 14.23
CA ASP A 215 -9.99 -2.25 15.01
C ASP A 215 -9.26 -1.00 14.45
N SER A 216 -7.97 -1.11 14.15
CA SER A 216 -7.20 -0.02 13.55
C SER A 216 -7.52 0.20 12.06
N GLY A 217 -8.14 -0.77 11.38
CA GLY A 217 -8.36 -0.79 9.94
C GLY A 217 -7.05 -0.85 9.13
N GLN A 218 -6.13 -1.68 9.60
CA GLN A 218 -4.79 -1.89 9.05
C GLN A 218 -4.74 -3.08 8.06
N GLN A 219 -5.81 -3.41 7.34
CA GLN A 219 -5.87 -4.63 6.52
C GLN A 219 -4.71 -4.74 5.49
N GLU A 220 -4.27 -3.62 4.90
CA GLU A 220 -3.12 -3.59 3.96
C GLU A 220 -1.76 -3.94 4.62
N VAL A 221 -1.65 -3.86 5.95
CA VAL A 221 -0.45 -4.29 6.71
C VAL A 221 -0.24 -5.80 6.59
N LEU A 222 -1.27 -6.59 6.28
CA LEU A 222 -1.13 -8.03 6.04
C LEU A 222 -0.16 -8.31 4.86
N ASN A 223 -0.09 -7.43 3.85
CA ASN A 223 0.93 -7.52 2.80
C ASN A 223 2.35 -7.28 3.34
N TRP A 224 2.49 -6.34 4.28
CA TRP A 224 3.77 -6.07 4.95
C TRP A 224 4.19 -7.23 5.86
N MET A 225 3.25 -7.99 6.43
CA MET A 225 3.58 -9.21 7.19
C MET A 225 4.29 -10.27 6.35
N CYS A 226 3.96 -10.39 5.04
CA CYS A 226 4.70 -11.27 4.12
C CYS A 226 6.15 -10.82 3.92
N LEU A 227 6.38 -9.53 3.70
CA LEU A 227 7.73 -8.95 3.59
C LEU A 227 8.52 -9.11 4.90
N VAL A 228 7.92 -8.74 6.02
CA VAL A 228 8.52 -8.80 7.37
C VAL A 228 8.86 -10.25 7.75
N GLY A 229 7.96 -11.20 7.46
CA GLY A 229 8.21 -12.63 7.67
C GLY A 229 9.40 -13.14 6.86
N ALA A 230 9.51 -12.75 5.59
CA ALA A 230 10.66 -13.11 4.76
C ALA A 230 11.98 -12.47 5.26
N MET A 231 11.96 -11.20 5.69
CA MET A 231 13.16 -10.54 6.23
C MET A 231 13.57 -11.11 7.60
N ASN A 232 12.62 -11.55 8.43
CA ASN A 232 12.87 -12.29 9.66
C ASN A 232 13.59 -13.63 9.38
N GLU A 233 13.10 -14.42 8.42
CA GLU A 233 13.70 -15.71 8.06
C GLU A 233 15.13 -15.56 7.53
N LEU A 234 15.41 -14.46 6.81
CA LEU A 234 16.77 -14.09 6.37
C LEU A 234 17.63 -13.46 7.48
N GLY A 235 17.11 -13.30 8.70
CA GLY A 235 17.82 -12.70 9.84
C GLY A 235 18.12 -11.20 9.70
N ARG A 236 17.44 -10.50 8.78
CA ARG A 236 17.77 -9.13 8.37
C ARG A 236 17.08 -8.06 9.21
N ARG A 237 17.64 -6.86 9.15
CA ARG A 237 17.09 -5.61 9.71
C ARG A 237 16.98 -4.60 8.55
N PRO A 238 16.07 -3.62 8.60
CA PRO A 238 16.04 -2.60 7.55
C PRO A 238 17.28 -1.70 7.65
N THR A 239 17.92 -1.43 6.51
CA THR A 239 19.07 -0.50 6.41
C THR A 239 18.61 0.95 6.26
N GLU A 240 17.49 1.17 5.57
CA GLU A 240 16.81 2.47 5.47
C GLU A 240 15.32 2.34 5.83
N THR A 241 14.75 3.35 6.50
CA THR A 241 13.31 3.46 6.78
C THR A 241 12.85 4.92 6.69
N SER A 242 11.60 5.15 6.28
CA SER A 242 10.94 6.46 6.42
C SER A 242 9.44 6.32 6.61
N TYR A 243 8.85 7.29 7.33
CA TYR A 243 7.44 7.36 7.66
C TYR A 243 6.91 8.77 7.38
N VAL A 244 5.84 8.88 6.59
CA VAL A 244 5.11 10.12 6.32
C VAL A 244 3.75 10.02 7.00
N GLN A 245 3.59 10.75 8.08
CA GLN A 245 2.35 10.80 8.84
C GLN A 245 1.33 11.73 8.16
N SER A 246 0.03 11.46 8.32
CA SER A 246 -1.05 12.39 7.96
C SER A 246 -2.33 12.12 8.75
N TYR A 247 -3.06 13.19 9.07
CA TYR A 247 -4.40 13.18 9.62
C TYR A 247 -5.47 13.62 8.58
N ILE A 248 -5.09 14.01 7.35
CA ILE A 248 -6.04 14.46 6.31
C ILE A 248 -5.99 13.65 5.00
N PHE A 249 -5.05 12.71 4.88
CA PHE A 249 -4.96 11.77 3.76
C PHE A 249 -5.28 10.34 4.22
N ASN A 250 -5.61 9.47 3.26
CA ASN A 250 -6.24 8.15 3.48
C ASN A 250 -5.53 7.26 4.52
N SER A 251 -4.20 7.27 4.55
CA SER A 251 -3.41 6.50 5.50
C SER A 251 -2.02 7.08 5.65
N ASN A 252 -1.32 6.73 6.74
CA ASN A 252 0.10 7.01 6.88
C ASN A 252 0.89 6.20 5.85
N LYS A 253 2.14 6.60 5.59
CA LYS A 253 2.94 6.09 4.47
C LYS A 253 4.32 5.65 4.95
N CYS A 254 4.72 4.44 4.58
CA CYS A 254 5.98 3.82 5.02
C CYS A 254 6.83 3.40 3.81
N PHE A 255 8.15 3.56 3.93
CA PHE A 255 9.14 2.95 3.05
C PHE A 255 10.21 2.25 3.88
N ALA A 256 10.72 1.11 3.43
CA ALA A 256 11.78 0.35 4.09
C ALA A 256 12.67 -0.37 3.06
N VAL A 257 13.96 -0.45 3.34
CA VAL A 257 14.97 -1.15 2.52
C VAL A 257 15.68 -2.20 3.36
N PHE A 258 15.88 -3.40 2.82
CA PHE A 258 16.58 -4.52 3.47
C PHE A 258 17.60 -5.11 2.49
N GLU A 259 18.82 -4.58 2.53
CA GLU A 259 19.92 -4.98 1.64
C GLU A 259 20.38 -6.45 1.83
N PRO A 260 21.17 -7.01 0.88
CA PRO A 260 21.47 -8.45 0.81
C PRO A 260 22.21 -9.09 1.99
#